data_AF-A0A3P9JI58-F1
#
_entry.id   AF-A0A3P9JI58-F1
#
_cell.length_a   1.000
_cell.length_b   1.000
_cell.length_c   1.000
_cell.angle_alpha   90.00
_cell.angle_beta   90.00
_cell.angle_gamma   90.00
#
_symmetry.space_group_name_H-M   'P 1'
#
loop_
_entity.id
_entity.type
_entity.pdbx_description
1 polymer ?
#
loop_
_entity_poly.entity_id
_entity_poly.type
_entity_poly.pdbx_seq_one_letter_code
_entity_poly.pdbx_strand_id
1 'polypeptide(L)'
;MEDFWAGVLWALKIWLYLIVCLIMIPAMFGFSLGISETYMTILVKTLEWATLKIQKAHADEQELKALASNGLIKRDNGSMEKELGELRRSRPKPPVGGDFTLSDSFYFTRRGIESIVEDEVTQRFSSEELVSWNLLTRTNNDFQYISLRLTLVYGLGIFVRYCILAPLRITLACIGLTWLVIGTSAVGLLPDWRIKSWISEWVHVMCYRICARGLSATIHYHNRENKPKKGGICVANHTSPIDIVILCNDGCYAMVGQVHGGLMGVVQRAMVRSCPHVWFERAEMKDRHLVTKRLRDHVNDKKKLPILIFPEGTCINNTSVMMFKKGSFEIGGTIYPVAIKYDPKFGDAFWNSSKYSMVSYLLRMMTSWALVCNVWYLPPMHQKEGEDAVQFANRVKSAIAHRGGLVDLQWDGGLKRAKVKESFKEQEQKKYSSMVVGEDSHSD
;
A
#
# COMPACT_ATOMS: atom_id res chain seq x y z
N MET A 1 -46.92 13.60 0.87
CA MET A 1 -45.65 13.23 0.21
C MET A 1 -44.76 14.44 -0.06
N GLU A 2 -45.32 15.56 -0.50
CA GLU A 2 -44.55 16.81 -0.73
C GLU A 2 -43.88 17.34 0.53
N ASP A 3 -44.58 17.35 1.68
CA ASP A 3 -44.00 17.80 2.96
C ASP A 3 -42.83 16.93 3.44
N PHE A 4 -42.87 15.62 3.15
CA PHE A 4 -41.78 14.69 3.46
C PHE A 4 -40.54 15.02 2.63
N TRP A 5 -40.71 15.20 1.31
CA TRP A 5 -39.60 15.57 0.42
C TRP A 5 -39.05 16.97 0.73
N ALA A 6 -39.92 17.92 1.09
CA ALA A 6 -39.50 19.24 1.55
C ALA A 6 -38.64 19.15 2.83
N GLY A 7 -39.06 18.33 3.80
CA GLY A 7 -38.29 18.05 5.01
C GLY A 7 -36.93 17.41 4.72
N VAL A 8 -36.89 16.41 3.84
CA VAL A 8 -35.63 15.75 3.41
C VAL A 8 -34.69 16.74 2.74
N LEU A 9 -35.19 17.58 1.84
CA LEU A 9 -34.39 18.62 1.17
C LEU A 9 -33.83 19.64 2.17
N TRP A 10 -34.63 20.05 3.16
CA TRP A 10 -34.17 20.97 4.20
C TRP A 10 -33.07 20.35 5.07
N ALA A 11 -33.24 19.09 5.48
CA ALA A 11 -32.22 18.35 6.21
C ALA A 11 -30.91 18.20 5.39
N LEU A 12 -31.01 17.88 4.10
CA LEU A 12 -29.85 17.79 3.20
C LEU A 12 -29.13 19.13 3.04
N LYS A 13 -29.87 20.25 2.96
CA LYS A 13 -29.28 21.60 2.91
C LYS A 13 -28.51 21.92 4.19
N ILE A 14 -29.10 21.65 5.36
CA ILE A 14 -28.42 21.86 6.65
C ILE A 14 -27.19 20.99 6.76
N TRP A 15 -27.30 19.71 6.40
CA TRP A 15 -26.18 18.78 6.37
C TRP A 15 -25.02 19.30 5.52
N LEU A 16 -25.31 19.76 4.29
CA LEU A 16 -24.30 20.33 3.40
C LEU A 16 -23.68 21.60 3.99
N TYR A 17 -24.49 22.50 4.55
CA TYR A 17 -24.00 23.72 5.20
C TYR A 17 -23.05 23.41 6.36
N LEU A 18 -23.40 22.45 7.22
CA LEU A 18 -22.54 22.00 8.32
C LEU A 18 -21.23 21.41 7.80
N ILE A 19 -21.25 20.59 6.75
CA ILE A 19 -20.03 20.04 6.14
C ILE A 19 -19.12 21.15 5.63
N VAL A 20 -19.70 22.11 4.88
CA VAL A 20 -18.93 23.22 4.31
C VAL A 20 -18.31 24.06 5.41
N CYS A 21 -19.11 24.50 6.39
CA CYS A 21 -18.67 25.39 7.46
C CYS A 21 -17.71 24.72 8.45
N LEU A 22 -17.98 23.49 8.87
CA LEU A 22 -17.25 22.83 9.96
C LEU A 22 -16.08 21.95 9.49
N ILE A 23 -16.07 21.53 8.22
CA ILE A 23 -15.03 20.61 7.72
C ILE A 23 -14.28 21.22 6.56
N MET A 24 -14.98 21.70 5.52
CA MET A 24 -14.29 22.20 4.33
C MET A 24 -13.53 23.48 4.58
N ILE A 25 -14.18 24.53 5.10
CA ILE A 25 -13.53 25.82 5.35
C ILE A 25 -12.27 25.64 6.23
N PRO A 26 -12.33 24.93 7.37
CA PRO A 26 -11.13 24.62 8.14
C PRO A 26 -10.04 23.88 7.34
N ALA A 27 -10.43 22.87 6.55
CA ALA A 27 -9.50 22.11 5.72
C ALA A 27 -8.82 22.98 4.65
N MET A 28 -9.51 23.98 4.07
CA MET A 28 -8.94 24.90 3.09
C MET A 28 -7.75 25.68 3.66
N PHE A 29 -7.90 26.17 4.89
CA PHE A 29 -6.86 26.95 5.58
C PHE A 29 -5.89 26.07 6.39
N GLY A 30 -6.15 24.77 6.50
CA GLY A 30 -5.28 23.82 7.19
C GLY A 30 -5.43 23.82 8.72
N PHE A 31 -6.53 24.36 9.26
CA PHE A 31 -6.84 24.24 10.69
C PHE A 31 -7.87 23.14 10.95
N SER A 32 -7.90 22.64 12.18
CA SER A 32 -8.86 21.64 12.65
C SER A 32 -9.69 22.27 13.77
N LEU A 33 -11.00 22.01 13.78
CA LEU A 33 -11.90 22.48 14.85
C LEU A 33 -11.86 21.58 16.10
N GLY A 34 -10.90 20.65 16.19
CA GLY A 34 -10.81 19.68 17.31
C GLY A 34 -11.76 18.49 17.20
N ILE A 35 -12.70 18.50 16.24
CA ILE A 35 -13.72 17.46 16.06
C ILE A 35 -13.06 16.11 15.71
N SER A 36 -12.11 16.11 14.78
CA SER A 36 -11.40 14.89 14.38
C SER A 36 -10.54 14.34 15.52
N GLU A 37 -9.87 15.21 16.27
CA GLU A 37 -9.03 14.85 17.42
C GLU A 37 -9.86 14.24 18.55
N THR A 38 -11.02 14.81 18.84
CA THR A 38 -11.97 14.28 19.82
C THR A 38 -12.49 12.92 19.39
N TYR A 39 -12.91 12.78 18.12
CA TYR A 39 -13.35 11.50 17.55
C TYR A 39 -12.26 10.43 17.68
N MET A 40 -11.02 10.75 17.28
CA MET A 40 -9.89 9.82 17.38
C MET A 40 -9.60 9.42 18.82
N THR A 41 -9.68 10.35 19.77
CA THR A 41 -9.48 10.06 21.20
C THR A 41 -10.53 9.08 21.73
N ILE A 42 -11.80 9.27 21.38
CA ILE A 42 -12.89 8.37 21.76
C ILE A 42 -12.70 6.98 21.12
N LEU A 43 -12.34 6.97 19.83
CA LEU A 43 -12.13 5.74 19.06
C LEU A 43 -10.99 4.91 19.63
N VAL A 44 -9.83 5.52 19.90
CA VAL A 44 -8.67 4.84 20.49
C VAL A 44 -9.05 4.20 21.82
N LYS A 45 -9.66 4.97 22.74
CA LYS A 45 -10.10 4.45 24.04
C LYS A 45 -11.07 3.27 23.90
N THR A 46 -12.00 3.36 22.93
CA THR A 46 -12.95 2.28 22.66
C THR A 46 -12.24 1.02 22.15
N LEU A 47 -11.29 1.16 21.21
CA LEU A 47 -10.55 0.04 20.64
C LEU A 47 -9.58 -0.60 21.65
N GLU A 48 -8.91 0.20 22.48
CA GLU A 48 -8.06 -0.30 23.57
C GLU A 48 -8.87 -1.10 24.59
N TRP A 49 -10.01 -0.56 25.03
CA TRP A 49 -10.93 -1.26 25.92
C TRP A 49 -11.41 -2.59 25.33
N ALA A 50 -11.79 -2.59 24.04
CA ALA A 50 -12.23 -3.80 23.34
C ALA A 50 -11.10 -4.82 23.24
N THR A 51 -9.89 -4.39 22.89
CA THR A 51 -8.71 -5.25 22.77
C THR A 51 -8.36 -5.91 24.10
N LEU A 52 -8.34 -5.15 25.20
CA LEU A 52 -8.06 -5.70 26.54
C LEU A 52 -9.08 -6.77 26.96
N LYS A 53 -10.35 -6.60 26.61
CA LYS A 53 -11.40 -7.59 26.90
C LYS A 53 -11.19 -8.89 26.14
N ILE A 54 -10.72 -8.80 24.90
CA ILE A 54 -10.49 -9.94 24.01
C ILE A 54 -9.22 -10.68 24.40
N GLN A 55 -8.14 -9.96 24.69
CA GLN A 55 -6.90 -10.56 25.19
C GLN A 55 -7.14 -11.32 26.50
N LYS A 56 -7.96 -10.77 27.40
CA LYS A 56 -8.33 -11.50 28.62
C LYS A 56 -9.08 -12.80 28.31
N ALA A 57 -10.03 -12.78 27.39
CA ALA A 57 -10.77 -13.98 26.99
C ALA A 57 -9.89 -15.04 26.30
N HIS A 58 -8.92 -14.61 25.48
CA HIS A 58 -7.99 -15.53 24.81
C HIS A 58 -6.85 -16.00 25.70
N ALA A 59 -6.44 -15.24 26.73
CA ALA A 59 -5.46 -15.70 27.71
C ALA A 59 -5.96 -16.97 28.41
N ASP A 60 -7.25 -16.97 28.81
CA ASP A 60 -7.93 -18.11 29.41
C ASP A 60 -7.99 -19.32 28.45
N GLU A 61 -7.96 -19.10 27.12
CA GLU A 61 -7.98 -20.16 26.09
C GLU A 61 -6.58 -20.63 25.67
N GLN A 62 -5.59 -19.73 25.63
CA GLN A 62 -4.20 -20.02 25.29
C GLN A 62 -3.48 -20.80 26.39
N GLU A 63 -3.81 -20.56 27.66
CA GLU A 63 -3.34 -21.39 28.78
C GLU A 63 -3.77 -22.86 28.60
N LEU A 64 -4.93 -23.11 27.96
CA LEU A 64 -5.39 -24.45 27.58
C LEU A 64 -4.64 -25.06 26.38
N LYS A 65 -4.24 -24.24 25.39
CA LYS A 65 -3.56 -24.69 24.15
C LYS A 65 -2.04 -24.83 24.29
N ALA A 66 -1.40 -24.06 25.18
CA ALA A 66 0.05 -24.08 25.39
C ALA A 66 0.58 -25.45 25.89
N LEU A 67 -0.31 -26.30 26.41
CA LEU A 67 -0.02 -27.70 26.75
C LEU A 67 0.15 -28.63 25.53
N ALA A 68 -0.11 -28.17 24.29
CA ALA A 68 -0.22 -29.03 23.11
C ALA A 68 0.74 -28.73 21.93
N SER A 69 1.57 -27.67 21.96
CA SER A 69 2.39 -27.31 20.77
C SER A 69 3.86 -27.05 21.09
N ASN A 70 4.69 -28.08 21.01
CA ASN A 70 6.12 -27.91 20.74
C ASN A 70 6.32 -27.81 19.22
N GLY A 71 7.08 -26.81 18.78
CA GLY A 71 7.29 -26.45 17.37
C GLY A 71 7.69 -27.64 16.50
N LEU A 72 6.80 -28.00 15.57
CA LEU A 72 6.84 -29.27 14.82
C LEU A 72 7.74 -29.25 13.58
N ILE A 73 8.12 -28.09 13.05
CA ILE A 73 8.88 -28.01 11.79
C ILE A 73 9.95 -26.94 11.89
N LYS A 74 11.22 -27.35 11.82
CA LYS A 74 12.38 -26.47 11.67
C LYS A 74 12.94 -26.71 10.26
N ARG A 75 12.93 -25.67 9.42
CA ARG A 75 13.52 -25.75 8.08
C ARG A 75 15.03 -25.97 8.19
N ASP A 76 15.48 -27.03 7.55
CA ASP A 76 16.90 -27.26 7.33
C ASP A 76 17.31 -26.57 6.02
N ASN A 77 18.47 -25.91 6.01
CA ASN A 77 18.97 -25.21 4.82
C ASN A 77 19.83 -26.15 3.94
N GLY A 78 19.51 -27.44 3.91
CA GLY A 78 20.23 -28.42 3.13
C GLY A 78 20.02 -28.24 1.63
N SER A 79 20.98 -28.72 0.83
CA SER A 79 20.76 -28.89 -0.61
C SER A 79 19.78 -30.05 -0.83
N MET A 80 18.99 -29.98 -1.92
CA MET A 80 18.06 -31.05 -2.32
C MET A 80 18.75 -32.42 -2.36
N GLU A 81 19.98 -32.46 -2.88
CA GLU A 81 20.81 -33.67 -2.96
C GLU A 81 21.17 -34.24 -1.59
N LYS A 82 21.57 -33.39 -0.63
CA LYS A 82 21.93 -33.83 0.71
C LYS A 82 20.73 -34.42 1.44
N GLU A 83 19.59 -33.74 1.37
CA GLU A 83 18.38 -34.14 2.09
C GLU A 83 17.75 -35.40 1.49
N LEU A 84 17.69 -35.50 0.16
CA LEU A 84 17.26 -36.73 -0.52
C LEU A 84 18.25 -37.87 -0.26
N GLY A 85 19.56 -37.60 -0.30
CA GLY A 85 20.58 -38.58 0.04
C GLY A 85 20.42 -39.12 1.46
N GLU A 86 20.13 -38.27 2.44
CA GLU A 86 19.83 -38.67 3.82
C GLU A 86 18.56 -39.50 3.95
N LEU A 87 17.49 -39.13 3.25
CA LEU A 87 16.26 -39.93 3.17
C LEU A 87 16.52 -41.33 2.58
N ARG A 88 17.42 -41.42 1.59
CA ARG A 88 17.78 -42.65 0.89
C ARG A 88 18.82 -43.50 1.64
N ARG A 89 19.59 -42.96 2.59
CA ARG A 89 20.71 -43.65 3.32
C ARG A 89 20.33 -45.01 3.92
N SER A 90 19.06 -45.25 4.20
CA SER A 90 18.56 -46.51 4.75
C SER A 90 18.37 -47.62 3.71
N ARG A 91 18.59 -47.37 2.41
CA ARG A 91 18.35 -48.34 1.33
C ARG A 91 19.57 -48.61 0.45
N PRO A 92 19.75 -49.87 0.00
CA PRO A 92 20.74 -50.19 -1.02
C PRO A 92 20.36 -49.52 -2.34
N LYS A 93 21.34 -48.94 -3.05
CA LYS A 93 21.15 -48.43 -4.41
C LYS A 93 20.78 -49.58 -5.35
N PRO A 94 19.74 -49.44 -6.19
CA PRO A 94 19.42 -50.44 -7.20
C PRO A 94 20.62 -50.65 -8.15
N PRO A 95 20.95 -51.90 -8.53
CA PRO A 95 22.03 -52.16 -9.48
C PRO A 95 21.66 -51.81 -10.93
N VAL A 96 20.37 -51.61 -11.24
CA VAL A 96 19.85 -51.24 -12.55
C VAL A 96 18.69 -50.25 -12.38
N GLY A 97 18.75 -49.11 -13.07
CA GLY A 97 17.75 -48.04 -12.99
C GLY A 97 18.15 -46.91 -12.05
N GLY A 98 17.62 -45.72 -12.34
CA GLY A 98 17.92 -44.49 -11.62
C GLY A 98 17.60 -44.50 -10.12
N ASP A 99 18.16 -43.55 -9.36
CA ASP A 99 18.08 -43.46 -7.89
C ASP A 99 16.73 -42.90 -7.38
N PHE A 100 15.64 -43.11 -8.11
CA PHE A 100 14.30 -42.68 -7.69
C PHE A 100 13.78 -43.54 -6.55
N THR A 101 13.26 -42.89 -5.50
CA THR A 101 12.54 -43.59 -4.44
C THR A 101 11.18 -42.95 -4.16
N LEU A 102 10.16 -43.76 -3.83
CA LEU A 102 8.85 -43.23 -3.45
C LEU A 102 8.95 -42.29 -2.22
N SER A 103 9.93 -42.51 -1.34
CA SER A 103 10.22 -41.64 -0.20
C SER A 103 10.63 -40.22 -0.58
N ASP A 104 11.11 -40.00 -1.81
CA ASP A 104 11.43 -38.65 -2.31
C ASP A 104 10.20 -37.74 -2.29
N SER A 105 8.98 -38.31 -2.36
CA SER A 105 7.73 -37.57 -2.22
C SER A 105 7.57 -36.88 -0.87
N PHE A 106 8.14 -37.43 0.22
CA PHE A 106 8.11 -36.80 1.54
C PHE A 106 8.98 -35.55 1.58
N TYR A 107 10.14 -35.55 0.88
CA TYR A 107 10.95 -34.34 0.72
C TYR A 107 10.12 -33.23 0.08
N PHE A 108 9.51 -33.48 -1.09
CA PHE A 108 8.74 -32.45 -1.78
C PHE A 108 7.48 -32.01 -1.01
N THR A 109 6.81 -32.95 -0.34
CA THR A 109 5.66 -32.62 0.52
C THR A 109 6.08 -31.71 1.67
N ARG A 110 7.16 -32.07 2.37
CA ARG A 110 7.74 -31.25 3.44
C ARG A 110 8.14 -29.87 2.92
N ARG A 111 8.88 -29.80 1.80
CA ARG A 111 9.29 -28.53 1.17
C ARG A 111 8.10 -27.68 0.75
N GLY A 112 7.03 -28.29 0.26
CA GLY A 112 5.77 -27.62 -0.07
C GLY A 112 5.13 -27.00 1.18
N ILE A 113 5.04 -27.76 2.27
CA ILE A 113 4.51 -27.28 3.56
C ILE A 113 5.39 -26.15 4.13
N GLU A 114 6.71 -26.35 4.18
CA GLU A 114 7.68 -25.34 4.62
C GLU A 114 7.53 -24.03 3.81
N SER A 115 7.37 -24.14 2.49
CA SER A 115 7.21 -22.97 1.62
C SER A 115 5.89 -22.22 1.83
N ILE A 116 4.84 -22.90 2.29
CA ILE A 116 3.55 -22.27 2.65
C ILE A 116 3.64 -21.61 4.02
N VAL A 117 4.22 -22.33 5.00
CA VAL A 117 4.35 -21.85 6.39
C VAL A 117 5.28 -20.64 6.46
N GLU A 118 6.37 -20.66 5.70
CA GLU A 118 7.41 -19.61 5.68
C GLU A 118 7.30 -18.71 4.44
N ASP A 119 6.09 -18.51 3.91
CA ASP A 119 5.89 -17.63 2.78
C ASP A 119 6.08 -16.15 3.14
N GLU A 120 7.30 -15.64 2.94
CA GLU A 120 7.64 -14.25 3.22
C GLU A 120 7.11 -13.25 2.16
N VAL A 121 6.66 -13.74 1.00
CA VAL A 121 6.41 -12.92 -0.19
C VAL A 121 4.92 -12.80 -0.49
N THR A 122 4.18 -13.90 -0.67
CA THR A 122 2.79 -13.79 -1.13
C THR A 122 1.84 -13.29 -0.05
N GLN A 123 2.17 -13.55 1.23
CA GLN A 123 1.52 -12.91 2.38
C GLN A 123 1.53 -11.37 2.31
N ARG A 124 2.53 -10.76 1.65
CA ARG A 124 2.62 -9.30 1.48
C ARG A 124 1.59 -8.72 0.50
N PHE A 125 0.88 -9.58 -0.22
CA PHE A 125 -0.21 -9.21 -1.12
C PHE A 125 -1.60 -9.45 -0.54
N SER A 126 -1.69 -9.75 0.75
CA SER A 126 -2.92 -9.92 1.52
C SER A 126 -3.01 -8.87 2.63
N SER A 127 -4.22 -8.58 3.11
CA SER A 127 -4.41 -7.68 4.26
C SER A 127 -3.62 -8.19 5.47
N GLU A 128 -3.01 -7.28 6.23
CA GLU A 128 -2.30 -7.62 7.46
C GLU A 128 -3.30 -8.18 8.48
N GLU A 129 -3.01 -9.37 9.01
CA GLU A 129 -3.78 -9.96 10.10
C GLU A 129 -3.34 -9.33 11.43
N LEU A 130 -4.31 -8.83 12.19
CA LEU A 130 -4.04 -8.11 13.42
C LEU A 130 -4.26 -9.01 14.63
N VAL A 131 -3.28 -8.99 15.54
CA VAL A 131 -3.41 -9.63 16.86
C VAL A 131 -4.48 -8.92 17.71
N SER A 132 -4.66 -7.61 17.53
CA SER A 132 -5.67 -6.81 18.22
C SER A 132 -6.93 -6.62 17.38
N TRP A 133 -8.10 -6.82 17.97
CA TRP A 133 -9.36 -6.65 17.25
C TRP A 133 -9.73 -5.18 17.07
N ASN A 134 -9.96 -4.79 15.82
CA ASN A 134 -10.39 -3.46 15.43
C ASN A 134 -11.90 -3.36 15.14
N LEU A 135 -12.72 -4.34 15.56
CA LEU A 135 -14.16 -4.41 15.25
C LEU A 135 -14.47 -4.45 13.73
N LEU A 136 -13.49 -4.78 12.89
CA LEU A 136 -13.68 -4.99 11.45
C LEU A 136 -13.56 -6.49 11.14
N THR A 137 -14.64 -7.09 10.68
CA THR A 137 -14.68 -8.53 10.29
C THR A 137 -13.86 -8.88 9.06
N ARG A 138 -13.32 -7.88 8.35
CA ARG A 138 -12.57 -8.08 7.10
C ARG A 138 -11.06 -8.12 7.29
N THR A 139 -10.58 -7.88 8.50
CA THR A 139 -9.16 -7.92 8.90
C THR A 139 -8.90 -8.99 9.97
N ASN A 140 -9.90 -9.82 10.28
CA ASN A 140 -9.79 -10.96 11.16
C ASN A 140 -10.61 -12.11 10.55
N ASN A 141 -9.95 -13.22 10.24
CA ASN A 141 -10.55 -14.38 9.57
C ASN A 141 -11.24 -15.35 10.54
N ASP A 142 -10.90 -15.32 11.84
CA ASP A 142 -11.39 -16.26 12.85
C ASP A 142 -12.37 -15.58 13.83
N PHE A 143 -13.52 -15.12 13.32
CA PHE A 143 -14.54 -14.54 14.18
C PHE A 143 -15.22 -15.60 15.04
N GLN A 144 -14.96 -15.56 16.35
CA GLN A 144 -15.73 -16.26 17.35
C GLN A 144 -16.50 -15.26 18.23
N TYR A 145 -17.69 -15.63 18.69
CA TYR A 145 -18.43 -14.83 19.64
C TYR A 145 -17.68 -14.77 20.98
N ILE A 146 -17.37 -13.57 21.47
CA ILE A 146 -16.62 -13.38 22.72
C ILE A 146 -17.55 -12.93 23.86
N SER A 147 -18.38 -11.89 23.66
CA SER A 147 -19.34 -11.44 24.69
C SER A 147 -20.44 -10.54 24.13
N LEU A 148 -21.60 -10.51 24.79
CA LEU A 148 -22.75 -9.68 24.42
C LEU A 148 -22.40 -8.18 24.38
N ARG A 149 -21.64 -7.69 25.37
CA ARG A 149 -21.22 -6.27 25.43
C ARG A 149 -20.40 -5.90 24.20
N LEU A 150 -19.50 -6.78 23.79
CA LEU A 150 -18.63 -6.57 22.65
C LEU A 150 -19.42 -6.66 21.33
N THR A 151 -20.39 -7.56 21.24
CA THR A 151 -21.33 -7.65 20.11
C THR A 151 -22.18 -6.38 19.98
N LEU A 152 -22.65 -5.80 21.08
CA LEU A 152 -23.38 -4.53 21.06
C LEU A 152 -22.50 -3.37 20.57
N VAL A 153 -21.25 -3.28 21.04
CA VAL A 153 -20.27 -2.29 20.55
C VAL A 153 -19.97 -2.48 19.06
N TYR A 154 -19.84 -3.73 18.60
CA TYR A 154 -19.69 -4.06 17.19
C TYR A 154 -20.90 -3.60 16.36
N GLY A 155 -22.13 -3.91 16.82
CA GLY A 155 -23.37 -3.49 16.17
C GLY A 155 -23.52 -1.97 16.09
N LEU A 156 -23.26 -1.26 17.19
CA LEU A 156 -23.19 0.20 17.22
C LEU A 156 -22.12 0.72 16.26
N GLY A 157 -20.97 0.04 16.19
CA GLY A 157 -19.89 0.38 15.27
C GLY A 157 -20.25 0.21 13.81
N ILE A 158 -21.06 -0.80 13.44
CA ILE A 158 -21.64 -0.90 12.09
C ILE A 158 -22.53 0.30 11.83
N PHE A 159 -23.46 0.61 12.74
CA PHE A 159 -24.37 1.74 12.57
C PHE A 159 -23.61 3.06 12.37
N VAL A 160 -22.63 3.36 13.23
CA VAL A 160 -21.80 4.58 13.10
C VAL A 160 -21.04 4.60 11.78
N ARG A 161 -20.40 3.50 11.38
CA ARG A 161 -19.59 3.46 10.14
C ARG A 161 -20.43 3.59 8.88
N TYR A 162 -21.59 2.94 8.82
CA TYR A 162 -22.39 2.87 7.59
C TYR A 162 -23.47 3.95 7.49
N CYS A 163 -24.06 4.38 8.61
CA CYS A 163 -25.14 5.37 8.60
C CYS A 163 -24.66 6.80 8.85
N ILE A 164 -23.48 6.99 9.46
CA ILE A 164 -22.95 8.33 9.78
C ILE A 164 -21.65 8.62 9.01
N LEU A 165 -20.61 7.80 9.19
CA LEU A 165 -19.30 8.07 8.60
C LEU A 165 -19.29 7.89 7.08
N ALA A 166 -19.84 6.80 6.55
CA ALA A 166 -19.81 6.54 5.12
C ALA A 166 -20.53 7.62 4.30
N PRO A 167 -21.76 8.06 4.62
CA PRO A 167 -22.42 9.16 3.90
C PRO A 167 -21.62 10.45 3.95
N LEU A 168 -21.13 10.84 5.15
CA LEU A 168 -20.28 12.03 5.33
C LEU A 168 -19.03 11.97 4.44
N ARG A 169 -18.35 10.83 4.43
CA ARG A 169 -17.12 10.61 3.67
C ARG A 169 -17.35 10.60 2.17
N ILE A 170 -18.44 9.99 1.71
CA ILE A 170 -18.86 10.02 0.30
C ILE A 170 -19.12 11.47 -0.12
N THR A 171 -19.88 12.23 0.67
CA THR A 171 -20.14 13.66 0.39
C THR A 171 -18.84 14.45 0.30
N LEU A 172 -17.93 14.31 1.26
CA LEU A 172 -16.62 14.99 1.25
C LEU A 172 -15.76 14.60 0.05
N ALA A 173 -15.70 13.32 -0.30
CA ALA A 173 -14.94 12.85 -1.46
C ALA A 173 -15.54 13.39 -2.78
N CYS A 174 -16.87 13.40 -2.92
CA CYS A 174 -17.53 13.98 -4.08
C CYS A 174 -17.26 15.48 -4.21
N ILE A 175 -17.29 16.22 -3.09
CA ILE A 175 -16.97 17.65 -3.09
C ILE A 175 -15.49 17.87 -3.43
N GLY A 176 -14.57 17.15 -2.79
CA GLY A 176 -13.13 17.28 -3.03
C GLY A 176 -12.74 16.98 -4.47
N LEU A 177 -13.30 15.93 -5.08
CA LEU A 177 -13.05 15.57 -6.48
C LEU A 177 -13.68 16.57 -7.46
N THR A 178 -14.92 17.00 -7.21
CA THR A 178 -15.57 18.01 -8.05
C THR A 178 -14.82 19.34 -8.00
N TRP A 179 -14.41 19.77 -6.81
CA TRP A 179 -13.65 21.00 -6.63
C TRP A 179 -12.24 20.91 -7.21
N LEU A 180 -11.62 19.73 -7.19
CA LEU A 180 -10.38 19.49 -7.91
C LEU A 180 -10.57 19.73 -9.40
N VAL A 181 -11.59 19.11 -10.01
CA VAL A 181 -11.85 19.26 -11.46
C VAL A 181 -12.17 20.71 -11.84
N ILE A 182 -13.03 21.38 -11.07
CA ILE A 182 -13.41 22.77 -11.32
C ILE A 182 -12.22 23.71 -11.10
N GLY A 183 -11.54 23.58 -9.96
CA GLY A 183 -10.44 24.44 -9.57
C GLY A 183 -9.26 24.34 -10.52
N THR A 184 -8.83 23.13 -10.89
CA THR A 184 -7.71 22.96 -11.82
C THR A 184 -8.08 23.40 -13.24
N SER A 185 -9.34 23.23 -13.65
CA SER A 185 -9.82 23.75 -14.94
C SER A 185 -9.82 25.28 -14.96
N ALA A 186 -10.29 25.93 -13.89
CA ALA A 186 -10.28 27.39 -13.76
C ALA A 186 -8.86 27.95 -13.76
N VAL A 187 -7.94 27.33 -13.01
CA VAL A 187 -6.52 27.70 -13.00
C VAL A 187 -5.88 27.53 -14.38
N GLY A 188 -6.31 26.51 -15.14
CA GLY A 188 -5.83 26.28 -16.50
C GLY A 188 -6.16 27.41 -17.49
N LEU A 189 -7.20 28.19 -17.24
CA LEU A 189 -7.57 29.36 -18.04
C LEU A 189 -6.70 30.59 -17.75
N LEU A 190 -5.92 30.56 -16.65
CA LEU A 190 -5.03 31.66 -16.30
C LEU A 190 -3.78 31.67 -17.20
N PRO A 191 -3.23 32.85 -17.52
CA PRO A 191 -1.97 32.98 -18.24
C PRO A 191 -0.81 32.38 -17.43
N ASP A 192 0.30 32.03 -18.09
CA ASP A 192 1.47 31.39 -17.45
C ASP A 192 2.37 32.37 -16.68
N TRP A 193 1.77 33.04 -15.69
CA TRP A 193 2.44 33.87 -14.68
C TRP A 193 2.77 33.08 -13.39
N ARG A 194 3.63 33.65 -12.53
CA ARG A 194 3.99 33.06 -11.22
C ARG A 194 2.78 32.79 -10.33
N ILE A 195 1.75 33.64 -10.42
CA ILE A 195 0.52 33.53 -9.63
C ILE A 195 -0.25 32.25 -10.00
N LYS A 196 -0.26 31.81 -11.26
CA LYS A 196 -0.92 30.56 -11.69
C LYS A 196 -0.34 29.35 -10.96
N SER A 197 0.99 29.25 -10.84
CA SER A 197 1.63 28.15 -10.10
C SER A 197 1.23 28.17 -8.63
N TRP A 198 1.18 29.34 -8.00
CA TRP A 198 0.80 29.47 -6.61
C TRP A 198 -0.68 29.09 -6.37
N ILE A 199 -1.60 29.61 -7.21
CA ILE A 199 -3.03 29.25 -7.13
C ILE A 199 -3.21 27.76 -7.42
N SER A 200 -2.51 27.21 -8.41
CA SER A 200 -2.55 25.78 -8.72
C SER A 200 -2.17 24.94 -7.51
N GLU A 201 -1.04 25.21 -6.89
CA GLU A 201 -0.57 24.49 -5.71
C GLU A 201 -1.57 24.61 -4.55
N TRP A 202 -2.10 25.81 -4.31
CA TRP A 202 -3.11 26.04 -3.28
C TRP A 202 -4.40 25.24 -3.52
N VAL A 203 -4.92 25.26 -4.76
CA VAL A 203 -6.12 24.52 -5.16
C VAL A 203 -5.92 23.01 -4.95
N HIS A 204 -4.78 22.45 -5.39
CA HIS A 204 -4.51 21.03 -5.21
C HIS A 204 -4.45 20.66 -3.74
N VAL A 205 -3.63 21.36 -2.93
CA VAL A 205 -3.48 21.05 -1.50
C VAL A 205 -4.82 21.09 -0.78
N MET A 206 -5.62 22.11 -1.04
CA MET A 206 -6.96 22.24 -0.47
C MET A 206 -7.87 21.06 -0.86
N CYS A 207 -7.94 20.70 -2.14
CA CYS A 207 -8.74 19.56 -2.59
C CYS A 207 -8.29 18.23 -1.97
N TYR A 208 -6.97 18.00 -1.90
CA TYR A 208 -6.43 16.80 -1.27
C TYR A 208 -6.67 16.78 0.24
N ARG A 209 -6.65 17.93 0.93
CA ARG A 209 -7.07 18.04 2.34
C ARG A 209 -8.53 17.66 2.53
N ILE A 210 -9.43 18.13 1.67
CA ILE A 210 -10.86 17.75 1.70
C ILE A 210 -11.01 16.24 1.47
N CYS A 211 -10.34 15.69 0.46
CA CYS A 211 -10.34 14.24 0.19
C CYS A 211 -9.78 13.43 1.36
N ALA A 212 -8.70 13.89 2.01
CA ALA A 212 -8.11 13.25 3.18
C ALA A 212 -9.09 13.24 4.37
N ARG A 213 -9.82 14.34 4.60
CA ARG A 213 -10.92 14.38 5.59
C ARG A 213 -12.07 13.43 5.22
N GLY A 214 -12.33 13.25 3.93
CA GLY A 214 -13.24 12.21 3.40
C GLY A 214 -12.79 10.77 3.67
N LEU A 215 -11.57 10.54 4.16
CA LEU A 215 -11.09 9.25 4.66
C LEU A 215 -10.94 9.22 6.18
N SER A 216 -11.35 10.31 6.86
CA SER A 216 -11.00 10.59 8.26
C SER A 216 -9.50 10.39 8.51
N ALA A 217 -8.68 10.89 7.58
CA ALA A 217 -7.24 10.71 7.65
C ALA A 217 -6.63 11.54 8.78
N THR A 218 -5.88 10.89 9.66
CA THR A 218 -5.00 11.52 10.65
C THR A 218 -3.56 11.23 10.24
N ILE A 219 -2.87 12.26 9.75
CA ILE A 219 -1.56 12.12 9.13
C ILE A 219 -0.52 12.85 9.98
N HIS A 220 0.42 12.09 10.54
CA HIS A 220 1.53 12.63 11.31
C HIS A 220 2.74 12.81 10.41
N TYR A 221 3.09 14.06 10.13
CA TYR A 221 4.22 14.39 9.27
C TYR A 221 5.45 14.68 10.12
N HIS A 222 6.54 13.99 9.80
CA HIS A 222 7.82 14.09 10.50
C HIS A 222 8.88 14.64 9.54
N ASN A 223 9.80 15.44 10.08
CA ASN A 223 10.96 15.97 9.36
C ASN A 223 10.60 16.79 8.11
N ARG A 224 9.61 17.69 8.22
CA ARG A 224 9.09 18.52 7.12
C ARG A 224 10.15 19.38 6.42
N GLU A 225 11.29 19.64 7.06
CA GLU A 225 12.47 20.29 6.47
C GLU A 225 13.04 19.53 5.26
N ASN A 226 12.84 18.21 5.19
CA ASN A 226 13.32 17.35 4.11
C ASN A 226 12.28 17.14 2.99
N LYS A 227 11.22 17.95 2.95
CA LYS A 227 10.17 17.81 1.92
C LYS A 227 10.75 17.86 0.50
N PRO A 228 10.18 17.06 -0.42
CA PRO A 228 10.58 17.08 -1.82
C PRO A 228 10.49 18.48 -2.43
N LYS A 229 11.57 18.90 -3.10
CA LYS A 229 11.68 20.24 -3.70
C LYS A 229 11.48 20.17 -5.22
N LYS A 230 11.12 21.31 -5.82
CA LYS A 230 10.96 21.47 -7.28
C LYS A 230 12.22 21.00 -8.03
N GLY A 231 12.02 20.33 -9.18
CA GLY A 231 13.12 19.71 -9.94
C GLY A 231 13.80 18.52 -9.25
N GLY A 232 13.09 17.82 -8.36
CA GLY A 232 13.51 16.60 -7.68
C GLY A 232 12.53 15.43 -7.89
N ILE A 233 12.84 14.29 -7.28
CA ILE A 233 12.02 13.07 -7.36
C ILE A 233 11.66 12.62 -5.93
N CYS A 234 10.38 12.61 -5.60
CA CYS A 234 9.85 11.99 -4.39
C CYS A 234 9.69 10.48 -4.61
N VAL A 235 10.34 9.68 -3.78
CA VAL A 235 10.24 8.22 -3.80
C VAL A 235 9.62 7.74 -2.49
N ALA A 236 8.54 6.97 -2.57
CA ALA A 236 7.88 6.42 -1.39
C ALA A 236 7.54 4.93 -1.53
N ASN A 237 7.44 4.23 -0.39
CA ASN A 237 6.79 2.91 -0.37
C ASN A 237 5.29 3.04 -0.70
N HIS A 238 4.69 1.97 -1.23
CA HIS A 238 3.36 2.04 -1.84
C HIS A 238 2.40 0.98 -1.31
N THR A 239 1.36 1.44 -0.61
CA THR A 239 0.31 0.60 -0.04
C THR A 239 -1.01 0.76 -0.77
N SER A 240 -1.28 1.94 -1.33
CA SER A 240 -2.55 2.23 -1.99
C SER A 240 -2.51 3.46 -2.89
N PRO A 241 -3.41 3.58 -3.89
CA PRO A 241 -3.61 4.82 -4.64
C PRO A 241 -3.90 6.05 -3.76
N ILE A 242 -4.44 5.85 -2.55
CA ILE A 242 -4.67 6.97 -1.61
C ILE A 242 -3.37 7.55 -1.05
N ASP A 243 -2.22 6.86 -1.19
CA ASP A 243 -0.91 7.40 -0.80
C ASP A 243 -0.66 8.77 -1.49
N ILE A 244 -1.20 8.96 -2.70
CA ILE A 244 -1.17 10.25 -3.40
C ILE A 244 -1.93 11.32 -2.61
N VAL A 245 -3.13 11.01 -2.12
CA VAL A 245 -3.93 11.95 -1.30
C VAL A 245 -3.18 12.27 0.00
N ILE A 246 -2.54 11.27 0.62
CA ILE A 246 -1.76 11.45 1.85
C ILE A 246 -0.57 12.36 1.61
N LEU A 247 0.24 12.13 0.58
CA LEU A 247 1.39 12.97 0.31
C LEU A 247 0.98 14.37 -0.17
N CYS A 248 -0.02 14.47 -1.05
CA CYS A 248 -0.49 15.73 -1.60
C CYS A 248 -1.25 16.61 -0.59
N ASN A 249 -1.60 16.08 0.58
CA ASN A 249 -2.19 16.85 1.68
C ASN A 249 -1.18 17.84 2.30
N ASP A 250 0.13 17.61 2.16
CA ASP A 250 1.20 18.44 2.75
C ASP A 250 2.25 18.95 1.74
N GLY A 251 1.99 18.77 0.44
CA GLY A 251 2.81 19.29 -0.67
C GLY A 251 2.17 19.05 -2.03
N CYS A 252 2.77 19.56 -3.11
CA CYS A 252 2.30 19.28 -4.48
C CYS A 252 3.33 18.47 -5.25
N TYR A 253 2.84 17.54 -6.06
CA TYR A 253 3.67 16.63 -6.83
C TYR A 253 3.18 16.53 -8.26
N ALA A 254 4.11 16.44 -9.20
CA ALA A 254 3.81 15.95 -10.53
C ALA A 254 3.64 14.42 -10.44
N MET A 255 2.53 13.93 -10.96
CA MET A 255 2.20 12.50 -10.90
C MET A 255 2.67 11.82 -12.16
N VAL A 256 3.09 10.57 -12.02
CA VAL A 256 3.44 9.70 -13.14
C VAL A 256 2.47 8.54 -13.20
N GLY A 257 1.92 8.25 -14.37
CA GLY A 257 1.10 7.07 -14.52
C GLY A 257 0.61 6.83 -15.94
N GLN A 258 -0.20 5.79 -16.09
CA GLN A 258 -0.86 5.50 -17.35
C GLN A 258 -2.06 6.44 -17.56
N VAL A 259 -2.35 6.80 -18.81
CA VAL A 259 -3.62 7.42 -19.19
C VAL A 259 -4.78 6.43 -18.96
N HIS A 260 -5.85 6.92 -18.34
CA HIS A 260 -7.09 6.18 -18.09
C HIS A 260 -8.29 6.84 -18.77
N GLY A 261 -9.30 6.03 -19.10
CA GLY A 261 -10.60 6.50 -19.57
C GLY A 261 -11.58 6.82 -18.44
N GLY A 262 -12.85 7.05 -18.78
CA GLY A 262 -13.94 7.26 -17.83
C GLY A 262 -13.72 8.44 -16.86
N LEU A 263 -14.23 8.30 -15.63
CA LEU A 263 -14.13 9.33 -14.59
C LEU A 263 -12.67 9.66 -14.23
N MET A 264 -11.80 8.64 -14.14
CA MET A 264 -10.37 8.85 -13.86
C MET A 264 -9.71 9.69 -14.96
N GLY A 265 -10.06 9.45 -16.23
CA GLY A 265 -9.60 10.25 -17.35
C GLY A 265 -10.05 11.72 -17.29
N VAL A 266 -11.27 11.99 -16.80
CA VAL A 266 -11.75 13.37 -16.58
C VAL A 266 -10.88 14.07 -15.54
N VAL A 267 -10.62 13.41 -14.40
CA VAL A 267 -9.76 13.96 -13.35
C VAL A 267 -8.33 14.18 -13.86
N GLN A 268 -7.74 13.20 -14.56
CA GLN A 268 -6.40 13.33 -15.16
C GLN A 268 -6.31 14.53 -16.11
N ARG A 269 -7.26 14.68 -17.04
CA ARG A 269 -7.30 15.81 -17.98
C ARG A 269 -7.46 17.15 -17.25
N ALA A 270 -8.28 17.20 -16.21
CA ALA A 270 -8.47 18.42 -15.44
C ALA A 270 -7.19 18.83 -14.69
N MET A 271 -6.49 17.88 -14.05
CA MET A 271 -5.27 18.19 -13.29
C MET A 271 -4.14 18.70 -14.19
N VAL A 272 -3.96 18.10 -15.38
CA VAL A 272 -2.92 18.49 -16.37
C VAL A 272 -3.02 19.95 -16.80
N ARG A 273 -4.23 20.54 -16.78
CA ARG A 273 -4.45 21.94 -17.13
C ARG A 273 -3.76 22.92 -16.18
N SER A 274 -3.49 22.49 -14.95
CA SER A 274 -2.98 23.35 -13.88
C SER A 274 -1.58 22.96 -13.40
N CYS A 275 -1.15 21.72 -13.66
CA CYS A 275 0.14 21.19 -13.26
C CYS A 275 0.64 20.19 -14.32
N PRO A 276 1.94 20.22 -14.70
CA PRO A 276 2.49 19.32 -15.72
C PRO A 276 2.68 17.89 -15.19
N HIS A 277 1.57 17.17 -14.94
CA HIS A 277 1.61 15.73 -14.66
C HIS A 277 2.08 14.94 -15.89
N VAL A 278 2.80 13.84 -15.68
CA VAL A 278 3.38 13.02 -16.74
C VAL A 278 2.56 11.76 -16.93
N TRP A 279 1.67 11.77 -17.93
CA TRP A 279 0.88 10.60 -18.29
C TRP A 279 1.43 9.95 -19.56
N PHE A 280 1.50 8.62 -19.53
CA PHE A 280 1.97 7.81 -20.64
C PHE A 280 0.85 6.95 -21.20
N GLU A 281 0.86 6.75 -22.51
CA GLU A 281 0.02 5.73 -23.12
C GLU A 281 0.55 4.34 -22.83
N ARG A 282 -0.33 3.32 -22.90
CA ARG A 282 0.06 1.93 -22.62
C ARG A 282 1.16 1.43 -23.57
N ALA A 283 1.20 1.92 -24.81
CA ALA A 283 2.25 1.59 -25.77
C ALA A 283 3.60 2.24 -25.37
N GLU A 284 3.59 3.53 -25.02
CA GLU A 284 4.78 4.28 -24.59
C GLU A 284 5.40 3.72 -23.31
N MET A 285 4.60 3.21 -22.38
CA MET A 285 5.10 2.59 -21.14
C MET A 285 6.00 1.36 -21.40
N LYS A 286 5.96 0.77 -22.60
CA LYS A 286 6.88 -0.32 -22.99
C LYS A 286 8.25 0.21 -23.39
N ASP A 287 8.35 1.45 -23.86
CA ASP A 287 9.61 2.10 -24.22
C ASP A 287 10.24 2.77 -22.98
N ARG A 288 11.17 2.04 -22.36
CA ARG A 288 11.91 2.52 -21.18
C ARG A 288 12.74 3.76 -21.47
N HIS A 289 13.27 3.90 -22.68
CA HIS A 289 14.12 5.03 -23.03
C HIS A 289 13.29 6.32 -23.13
N LEU A 290 12.15 6.26 -23.81
CA LEU A 290 11.20 7.37 -23.90
C LEU A 290 10.71 7.82 -22.51
N VAL A 291 10.30 6.86 -21.67
CA VAL A 291 9.85 7.14 -20.29
C VAL A 291 10.96 7.82 -19.49
N THR A 292 12.17 7.27 -19.50
CA THR A 292 13.31 7.82 -18.75
C THR A 292 13.68 9.21 -19.23
N LYS A 293 13.70 9.43 -20.55
CA LYS A 293 13.99 10.75 -21.15
C LYS A 293 12.97 11.80 -20.71
N ARG A 294 11.67 11.52 -20.83
CA ARG A 294 10.61 12.47 -20.46
C ARG A 294 10.64 12.83 -18.96
N LEU A 295 10.91 11.84 -18.10
CA LEU A 295 11.07 12.08 -16.67
C LEU A 295 12.32 12.92 -16.37
N ARG A 296 13.43 12.64 -17.06
CA ARG A 296 14.69 13.41 -16.92
C ARG A 296 14.49 14.87 -17.35
N ASP A 297 13.83 15.12 -18.48
CA ASP A 297 13.52 16.46 -18.96
C ASP A 297 12.64 17.24 -17.95
N HIS A 298 11.71 16.56 -17.30
CA HIS A 298 10.89 17.17 -16.24
C HIS A 298 11.71 17.52 -15.00
N VAL A 299 12.59 16.63 -14.53
CA VAL A 299 13.44 16.86 -13.34
C VAL A 299 14.51 17.93 -13.59
N ASN A 300 14.96 18.08 -14.83
CA ASN A 300 15.92 19.13 -15.22
C ASN A 300 15.30 20.53 -15.17
N ASP A 301 13.99 20.67 -15.37
CA ASP A 301 13.29 21.93 -15.16
C ASP A 301 13.02 22.19 -13.67
N LYS A 302 13.87 23.02 -13.06
CA LYS A 302 13.80 23.35 -11.62
C LYS A 302 12.58 24.17 -11.21
N LYS A 303 11.74 24.62 -12.17
CA LYS A 303 10.47 25.29 -11.87
C LYS A 303 9.32 24.30 -11.70
N LYS A 304 9.45 23.06 -12.20
CA LYS A 304 8.39 22.04 -12.11
C LYS A 304 8.34 21.38 -10.75
N LEU A 305 7.15 20.96 -10.37
CA LEU A 305 6.91 20.22 -9.12
C LEU A 305 7.71 18.91 -9.11
N PRO A 306 8.14 18.44 -7.91
CA PRO A 306 8.80 17.16 -7.77
C PRO A 306 7.94 16.04 -8.33
N ILE A 307 8.55 15.09 -9.00
CA ILE A 307 7.85 13.93 -9.52
C ILE A 307 7.61 12.95 -8.36
N LEU A 308 6.39 12.46 -8.18
CA LEU A 308 6.08 11.39 -7.24
C LEU A 308 6.16 10.03 -7.94
N ILE A 309 7.02 9.16 -7.43
CA ILE A 309 7.23 7.80 -7.94
C ILE A 309 7.13 6.79 -6.80
N PHE A 310 6.39 5.72 -7.06
CA PHE A 310 6.29 4.53 -6.20
C PHE A 310 7.07 3.37 -6.86
N PRO A 311 8.39 3.27 -6.63
CA PRO A 311 9.26 2.40 -7.42
C PRO A 311 9.04 0.90 -7.18
N GLU A 312 8.22 0.49 -6.21
CA GLU A 312 7.78 -0.91 -6.07
C GLU A 312 7.00 -1.40 -7.30
N GLY A 313 6.33 -0.49 -8.03
CA GLY A 313 5.55 -0.81 -9.22
C GLY A 313 4.26 -1.59 -8.93
N THR A 314 3.90 -1.75 -7.66
CA THR A 314 2.63 -2.31 -7.20
C THR A 314 2.33 -1.85 -5.78
N CYS A 315 1.06 -1.86 -5.38
CA CYS A 315 0.69 -1.73 -3.98
C CYS A 315 0.96 -3.04 -3.23
N ILE A 316 1.47 -2.95 -2.01
CA ILE A 316 1.69 -4.06 -1.07
C ILE A 316 1.09 -3.77 0.31
N ASN A 317 0.93 -4.80 1.14
CA ASN A 317 0.55 -4.57 2.52
C ASN A 317 1.70 -3.85 3.25
N ASN A 318 1.35 -2.94 4.14
CA ASN A 318 2.27 -1.96 4.73
C ASN A 318 3.19 -2.56 5.82
N THR A 319 3.62 -3.81 5.63
CA THR A 319 4.49 -4.58 6.54
C THR A 319 5.91 -4.70 6.01
N SER A 320 6.10 -4.48 4.71
CA SER A 320 7.37 -4.62 4.00
C SER A 320 7.55 -3.53 2.95
N VAL A 321 8.71 -3.50 2.32
CA VAL A 321 8.98 -2.74 1.09
C VAL A 321 9.56 -3.71 0.07
N MET A 322 8.94 -3.78 -1.12
CA MET A 322 9.44 -4.65 -2.20
C MET A 322 10.67 -4.06 -2.89
N MET A 323 11.32 -4.87 -3.73
CA MET A 323 12.39 -4.41 -4.62
C MET A 323 11.94 -3.19 -5.43
N PHE A 324 12.73 -2.13 -5.34
CA PHE A 324 12.54 -0.93 -6.14
C PHE A 324 13.02 -1.15 -7.57
N LYS A 325 12.20 -0.73 -8.54
CA LYS A 325 12.56 -0.79 -9.96
C LYS A 325 13.65 0.26 -10.26
N LYS A 326 14.79 -0.21 -10.76
CA LYS A 326 15.98 0.62 -11.06
C LYS A 326 15.72 1.81 -11.99
N GLY A 327 14.73 1.71 -12.89
CA GLY A 327 14.44 2.76 -13.88
C GLY A 327 14.13 4.13 -13.24
N SER A 328 13.55 4.15 -12.03
CA SER A 328 13.31 5.39 -11.28
C SER A 328 14.59 6.07 -10.79
N PHE A 329 15.69 5.33 -10.72
CA PHE A 329 17.01 5.80 -10.25
C PHE A 329 17.96 6.06 -11.42
N GLU A 330 17.61 5.65 -12.63
CA GLU A 330 18.33 5.99 -13.88
C GLU A 330 17.94 7.38 -14.42
N ILE A 331 16.90 8.02 -13.88
CA ILE A 331 16.43 9.35 -14.31
C ILE A 331 17.48 10.44 -14.03
N GLY A 332 18.19 10.33 -12.92
CA GLY A 332 19.09 11.37 -12.39
C GLY A 332 18.38 12.44 -11.55
N GLY A 333 19.15 13.28 -10.87
CA GLY A 333 18.65 14.32 -9.96
C GLY A 333 18.59 13.89 -8.50
N THR A 334 18.02 14.73 -7.65
CA THR A 334 17.90 14.48 -6.20
C THR A 334 16.71 13.58 -5.91
N ILE A 335 16.94 12.46 -5.22
CA ILE A 335 15.88 11.61 -4.65
C ILE A 335 15.54 12.12 -3.26
N TYR A 336 14.25 12.30 -2.99
CA TYR A 336 13.69 12.61 -1.68
C TYR A 336 12.91 11.37 -1.21
N PRO A 337 13.51 10.54 -0.34
CA PRO A 337 12.85 9.35 0.16
C PRO A 337 11.77 9.72 1.18
N VAL A 338 10.65 9.01 1.12
CA VAL A 338 9.54 9.19 2.05
C VAL A 338 9.06 7.82 2.53
N ALA A 339 8.97 7.64 3.84
CA ALA A 339 8.40 6.44 4.44
C ALA A 339 6.96 6.73 4.89
N ILE A 340 6.03 5.86 4.51
CA ILE A 340 4.63 5.89 4.92
C ILE A 340 4.32 4.62 5.71
N LYS A 341 3.94 4.78 6.99
CA LYS A 341 3.46 3.69 7.85
C LYS A 341 2.01 3.96 8.27
N TYR A 342 1.11 3.09 7.84
CA TYR A 342 -0.29 3.06 8.27
C TYR A 342 -0.41 2.31 9.60
N ASP A 343 -1.34 2.76 10.44
CA ASP A 343 -1.75 2.03 11.63
C ASP A 343 -2.99 1.18 11.27
N PRO A 344 -2.83 -0.13 11.09
CA PRO A 344 -3.90 -1.01 10.63
C PRO A 344 -5.01 -1.19 11.68
N LYS A 345 -4.81 -0.76 12.94
CA LYS A 345 -5.85 -0.79 13.99
C LYS A 345 -7.09 0.03 13.61
N PHE A 346 -6.95 1.05 12.77
CA PHE A 346 -8.09 1.91 12.39
C PHE A 346 -8.73 1.52 11.06
N GLY A 347 -7.98 0.84 10.21
CA GLY A 347 -8.44 0.39 8.91
C GLY A 347 -7.29 -0.15 8.06
N ASP A 348 -7.61 -1.13 7.23
CA ASP A 348 -6.67 -1.68 6.25
C ASP A 348 -6.57 -0.76 5.02
N ALA A 349 -5.44 -0.07 4.90
CA ALA A 349 -5.17 0.82 3.77
C ALA A 349 -4.82 0.05 2.49
N PHE A 350 -4.45 -1.23 2.56
CA PHE A 350 -3.90 -1.96 1.42
C PHE A 350 -4.90 -2.13 0.28
N TRP A 351 -4.46 -1.77 -0.94
CA TRP A 351 -5.25 -2.05 -2.15
C TRP A 351 -4.75 -3.30 -2.89
N ASN A 352 -5.55 -4.36 -2.81
CA ASN A 352 -5.42 -5.51 -3.68
C ASN A 352 -6.25 -5.31 -4.97
N SER A 353 -5.60 -4.79 -6.01
CA SER A 353 -6.19 -4.57 -7.34
C SER A 353 -6.68 -5.86 -8.03
N SER A 354 -6.18 -7.04 -7.64
CA SER A 354 -6.63 -8.33 -8.19
C SER A 354 -7.95 -8.79 -7.57
N LYS A 355 -8.30 -8.28 -6.38
CA LYS A 355 -9.50 -8.67 -5.63
C LYS A 355 -10.59 -7.59 -5.65
N TYR A 356 -10.20 -6.31 -5.65
CA TYR A 356 -11.12 -5.20 -5.49
C TYR A 356 -10.95 -4.15 -6.60
N SER A 357 -12.08 -3.75 -7.19
CA SER A 357 -12.13 -2.54 -8.02
C SER A 357 -11.85 -1.30 -7.17
N MET A 358 -11.46 -0.18 -7.80
CA MET A 358 -11.21 1.07 -7.10
C MET A 358 -12.43 1.52 -6.28
N VAL A 359 -13.64 1.43 -6.84
CA VAL A 359 -14.87 1.83 -6.14
C VAL A 359 -15.13 0.94 -4.92
N SER A 360 -15.01 -0.38 -5.09
CA SER A 360 -15.17 -1.33 -3.97
C SER A 360 -14.13 -1.07 -2.87
N TYR A 361 -12.88 -0.81 -3.25
CA TYR A 361 -11.82 -0.44 -2.34
C TYR A 361 -12.11 0.88 -1.59
N LEU A 362 -12.52 1.93 -2.30
CA LEU A 362 -12.87 3.22 -1.68
C LEU A 362 -14.05 3.08 -0.70
N LEU A 363 -15.08 2.31 -1.05
CA LEU A 363 -16.19 2.01 -0.12
C LEU A 363 -15.71 1.24 1.11
N ARG A 364 -14.76 0.30 0.96
CA ARG A 364 -14.11 -0.35 2.11
C ARG A 364 -13.40 0.69 2.98
N MET A 365 -12.64 1.62 2.40
CA MET A 365 -11.97 2.68 3.16
C MET A 365 -12.96 3.61 3.86
N MET A 366 -14.03 4.02 3.17
CA MET A 366 -15.07 4.90 3.72
C MET A 366 -15.88 4.24 4.84
N THR A 367 -15.88 2.90 4.91
CA THR A 367 -16.51 2.12 5.99
C THR A 367 -15.50 1.62 7.04
N SER A 368 -14.23 2.04 6.99
CA SER A 368 -13.25 1.86 8.08
C SER A 368 -13.54 2.78 9.27
N TRP A 369 -12.80 2.65 10.37
CA TRP A 369 -12.90 3.62 11.46
C TRP A 369 -12.19 4.92 11.13
N ALA A 370 -10.94 4.86 10.71
CA ALA A 370 -10.18 6.01 10.26
C ALA A 370 -8.99 5.54 9.41
N LEU A 371 -8.27 6.49 8.82
CA LEU A 371 -6.98 6.22 8.20
C LEU A 371 -5.91 6.96 8.99
N VAL A 372 -5.14 6.24 9.80
CA VAL A 372 -4.07 6.85 10.59
C VAL A 372 -2.74 6.44 9.99
N CYS A 373 -1.86 7.40 9.73
CA CYS A 373 -0.53 7.10 9.24
C CYS A 373 0.52 8.12 9.69
N ASN A 374 1.76 7.66 9.65
CA ASN A 374 2.94 8.48 9.81
C ASN A 374 3.64 8.60 8.46
N VAL A 375 4.08 9.82 8.14
CA VAL A 375 4.83 10.16 6.94
C VAL A 375 6.15 10.78 7.39
N TRP A 376 7.27 10.11 7.11
CA TRP A 376 8.60 10.65 7.37
C TRP A 376 9.23 11.11 6.08
N TYR A 377 9.60 12.39 6.02
CA TYR A 377 10.45 12.92 4.95
C TYR A 377 11.92 12.69 5.32
N LEU A 378 12.61 11.82 4.60
CA LEU A 378 14.01 11.50 4.86
C LEU A 378 14.95 12.50 4.16
N PRO A 379 16.19 12.68 4.66
CA PRO A 379 17.17 13.53 4.00
C PRO A 379 17.33 13.20 2.51
N PRO A 380 17.53 14.22 1.65
CA PRO A 380 17.72 13.99 0.21
C PRO A 380 18.94 13.12 -0.05
N MET A 381 18.81 12.24 -1.03
CA MET A 381 19.84 11.28 -1.43
C MET A 381 20.24 11.51 -2.88
N HIS A 382 21.55 11.42 -3.12
CA HIS A 382 22.17 11.46 -4.43
C HIS A 382 22.89 10.15 -4.69
N GLN A 383 22.98 9.74 -5.94
CA GLN A 383 23.81 8.63 -6.36
C GLN A 383 25.28 8.97 -6.05
N LYS A 384 25.97 8.06 -5.36
CA LYS A 384 27.39 8.24 -5.00
C LYS A 384 28.29 7.92 -6.18
N GLU A 385 29.53 8.40 -6.13
CA GLU A 385 30.56 8.00 -7.08
C GLU A 385 30.78 6.47 -7.01
N GLY A 386 30.79 5.80 -8.17
CA GLY A 386 30.92 4.34 -8.27
C GLY A 386 29.67 3.53 -7.89
N GLU A 387 28.58 4.17 -7.44
CA GLU A 387 27.31 3.50 -7.13
C GLU A 387 26.47 3.36 -8.41
N ASP A 388 26.03 2.15 -8.76
CA ASP A 388 25.10 1.95 -9.87
C ASP A 388 23.63 2.26 -9.49
N ALA A 389 22.72 2.27 -10.46
CA ALA A 389 21.32 2.60 -10.20
C ALA A 389 20.60 1.57 -9.32
N VAL A 390 21.03 0.30 -9.31
CA VAL A 390 20.45 -0.76 -8.49
C VAL A 390 20.92 -0.62 -7.04
N GLN A 391 22.21 -0.39 -6.82
CA GLN A 391 22.80 -0.10 -5.53
C GLN A 391 22.17 1.15 -4.91
N PHE A 392 22.00 2.21 -5.70
CA PHE A 392 21.33 3.41 -5.24
C PHE A 392 19.86 3.17 -4.87
N ALA A 393 19.13 2.43 -5.71
CA ALA A 393 17.75 2.03 -5.43
C ALA A 393 17.64 1.24 -4.11
N ASN A 394 18.55 0.29 -3.89
CA ASN A 394 18.60 -0.51 -2.67
C ASN A 394 18.92 0.35 -1.45
N ARG A 395 19.89 1.26 -1.52
CA ARG A 395 20.20 2.17 -0.40
C ARG A 395 19.01 3.06 -0.02
N VAL A 396 18.28 3.58 -1.01
CA VAL A 396 17.06 4.38 -0.79
C VAL A 396 15.94 3.52 -0.21
N LYS A 397 15.73 2.32 -0.75
CA LYS A 397 14.76 1.33 -0.24
C LYS A 397 15.04 1.01 1.23
N SER A 398 16.28 0.64 1.57
CA SER A 398 16.66 0.29 2.95
C SER A 398 16.47 1.46 3.91
N ALA A 399 16.74 2.71 3.47
CA ALA A 399 16.48 3.89 4.29
C ALA A 399 14.98 4.07 4.60
N ILE A 400 14.11 3.89 3.58
CA ILE A 400 12.65 3.94 3.74
C ILE A 400 12.15 2.81 4.63
N ALA A 401 12.61 1.58 4.38
CA ALA A 401 12.21 0.39 5.14
C ALA A 401 12.61 0.52 6.61
N HIS A 402 13.86 0.90 6.89
CA HIS A 402 14.35 1.13 8.24
C HIS A 402 13.56 2.22 8.97
N ARG A 403 13.31 3.38 8.32
CA ARG A 403 12.56 4.47 8.96
C ARG A 403 11.10 4.10 9.23
N GLY A 404 10.47 3.39 8.30
CA GLY A 404 9.08 2.97 8.41
C GLY A 404 8.86 1.75 9.32
N GLY A 405 9.91 1.09 9.80
CA GLY A 405 9.78 -0.19 10.51
C GLY A 405 9.17 -1.27 9.62
N LEU A 406 9.60 -1.34 8.36
CA LEU A 406 9.13 -2.26 7.34
C LEU A 406 10.23 -3.28 7.02
N VAL A 407 9.83 -4.51 6.71
CA VAL A 407 10.77 -5.55 6.25
C VAL A 407 11.31 -5.20 4.85
N ASP A 408 12.63 -5.16 4.70
CA ASP A 408 13.30 -4.88 3.43
C ASP A 408 13.42 -6.17 2.60
N LEU A 409 12.57 -6.31 1.57
CA LEU A 409 12.53 -7.51 0.73
C LEU A 409 13.31 -7.33 -0.57
N GLN A 410 14.02 -8.39 -0.96
CA GLN A 410 14.74 -8.47 -2.24
C GLN A 410 13.86 -8.99 -3.39
N TRP A 411 12.58 -9.27 -3.13
CA TRP A 411 11.64 -9.77 -4.13
C TRP A 411 10.89 -8.62 -4.79
N ASP A 412 10.49 -8.82 -6.05
CA ASP A 412 9.66 -7.87 -6.76
C ASP A 412 8.16 -8.20 -6.65
N GLY A 413 7.32 -7.24 -7.02
CA GLY A 413 5.87 -7.39 -6.98
C GLY A 413 5.26 -8.29 -8.07
N GLY A 414 6.06 -8.98 -8.90
CA GLY A 414 5.58 -9.76 -10.04
C GLY A 414 4.68 -10.92 -9.64
N LEU A 415 5.00 -11.56 -8.51
CA LEU A 415 4.24 -12.69 -7.97
C LEU A 415 2.82 -12.32 -7.49
N LYS A 416 2.48 -11.03 -7.41
CA LYS A 416 1.11 -10.59 -7.11
C LYS A 416 0.11 -11.00 -8.20
N ARG A 417 0.57 -11.11 -9.45
CA ARG A 417 -0.30 -11.30 -10.63
C ARG A 417 0.12 -12.46 -11.52
N ALA A 418 1.37 -12.87 -11.46
CA ALA A 418 1.89 -13.96 -12.27
C ALA A 418 2.32 -15.13 -11.38
N LYS A 419 2.19 -16.34 -11.91
CA LYS A 419 2.84 -17.51 -11.33
C LYS A 419 4.35 -17.41 -11.55
N VAL A 420 5.10 -18.20 -10.77
CA VAL A 420 6.54 -18.41 -11.01
C VAL A 420 6.74 -18.85 -12.46
N LYS A 421 7.76 -18.28 -13.13
CA LYS A 421 8.09 -18.60 -14.53
C LYS A 421 8.36 -20.09 -14.70
N GLU A 422 7.92 -20.65 -15.82
CA GLU A 422 8.10 -22.08 -16.10
C GLU A 422 9.57 -22.50 -16.08
N SER A 423 10.46 -21.65 -16.61
CA SER A 423 11.91 -21.88 -16.59
C SER A 423 12.50 -22.12 -15.20
N PHE A 424 11.95 -21.50 -14.14
CA PHE A 424 12.41 -21.74 -12.77
C PHE A 424 11.91 -23.08 -12.23
N LYS A 425 10.70 -23.50 -12.62
CA LYS A 425 10.19 -24.83 -12.29
C LYS A 425 10.99 -25.91 -13.01
N GLU A 426 11.27 -25.71 -14.29
CA GLU A 426 12.09 -26.60 -15.11
C GLU A 426 13.50 -26.75 -14.53
N GLN A 427 14.09 -25.69 -13.96
CA GLN A 427 15.39 -25.78 -13.28
C GLN A 427 15.35 -26.69 -12.05
N GLU A 428 14.33 -26.56 -11.19
CA GLU A 428 14.17 -27.44 -10.02
C GLU A 428 13.86 -28.89 -10.44
N GLN A 429 13.03 -29.08 -11.47
CA GLN A 429 12.77 -30.39 -12.07
C GLN A 429 14.04 -31.01 -12.64
N LYS A 430 14.88 -30.22 -13.32
CA LYS A 430 16.16 -30.68 -13.89
C LYS A 430 17.14 -31.11 -12.79
N LYS A 431 17.23 -30.36 -11.69
CA LYS A 431 18.05 -30.74 -10.52
C LYS A 431 17.63 -32.10 -9.97
N TYR A 432 16.33 -32.33 -9.81
CA TYR A 432 15.84 -33.62 -9.35
C TYR A 432 16.07 -34.73 -10.39
N SER A 433 15.82 -34.44 -11.66
CA SER A 433 16.01 -35.39 -12.76
C SER A 433 17.46 -35.87 -12.86
N SER A 434 18.46 -34.99 -12.69
CA SER A 434 19.87 -35.39 -12.73
C SER A 434 20.24 -36.32 -11.57
N MET A 435 19.60 -36.19 -10.41
CA MET A 435 19.79 -37.11 -9.28
C MET A 435 19.13 -38.47 -9.51
N VAL A 436 18.06 -38.53 -10.31
CA VAL A 436 17.36 -39.77 -10.64
C VAL A 436 18.10 -40.51 -11.75
N VAL A 437 18.39 -39.83 -12.86
CA VAL A 437 18.97 -40.47 -14.06
C VAL A 437 20.47 -40.75 -13.88
N GLY A 438 21.14 -40.03 -12.98
CA GLY A 438 22.61 -39.97 -12.91
C GLY A 438 23.15 -38.94 -13.91
N GLU A 439 24.34 -38.40 -13.68
CA GLU A 439 25.07 -37.74 -14.77
C GLU A 439 25.42 -38.83 -15.78
N ASP A 440 24.86 -38.75 -16.98
CA ASP A 440 25.29 -39.61 -18.09
C ASP A 440 26.81 -39.46 -18.20
N SER A 441 27.53 -40.53 -17.84
CA SER A 441 28.90 -40.76 -18.23
C SER A 441 28.95 -40.94 -19.75
N HIS A 442 28.75 -39.87 -20.50
CA HIS A 442 29.18 -39.76 -21.88
C HIS A 442 30.68 -39.48 -21.88
N SER A 443 31.44 -40.51 -21.55
CA SER A 443 32.84 -40.67 -21.93
C SER A 443 33.01 -42.14 -22.31
N ASP A 444 32.68 -42.43 -23.56
CA ASP A 444 33.56 -43.10 -24.52
C ASP A 444 32.89 -43.19 -25.90
#